data_AF-A0A7C7M809-F1
#
_entry.id   AF-A0A7C7M809-F1
#
_cell.length_a   1.000
_cell.length_b   1.000
_cell.length_c   1.000
_cell.angle_alpha   90.00
_cell.angle_beta   90.00
_cell.angle_gamma   90.00
#
_symmetry.space_group_name_H-M   'P 1'
#
loop_
_entity.id
_entity.type
_entity.pdbx_description
1 polymer ?
#
loop_
_entity_poly.entity_id
_entity_poly.type
_entity_poly.pdbx_seq_one_letter_code
_entity_poly.pdbx_strand_id
1 'polypeptide(L)'
;MPRTVLKTPIRFPSDSVSHQVWVTQLNYCEGFLKRLWAVSPVFPACLSTPRDPAGSIVLDLGCSAGTDPLITAGKTGPTGRVHGVDFSLSMLSHARAGAATAGIENAKFREAEGQSIPFSDGTFDVVLVNGIFNLNRHDIFEELARGIRPGGVVYCGEIVLNESMDDEERAGLSNWFS
;
A
#
# COMPACT_ATOMS: atom_id res chain seq x y z
N MET A 1 -15.49 29.65 -10.96
CA MET A 1 -16.16 28.51 -11.62
C MET A 1 -15.88 27.26 -10.80
N PRO A 2 -16.89 26.51 -10.32
CA PRO A 2 -16.63 25.28 -9.59
C PRO A 2 -16.24 24.18 -10.58
N ARG A 3 -15.13 23.48 -10.29
CA ARG A 3 -14.67 22.33 -11.08
C ARG A 3 -15.55 21.12 -10.76
N THR A 4 -16.27 20.65 -11.77
CA THR A 4 -17.03 19.40 -11.76
C THR A 4 -16.09 18.22 -11.57
N VAL A 5 -16.23 17.49 -10.46
CA VAL A 5 -15.61 16.17 -10.28
C VAL A 5 -16.47 15.16 -11.02
N LEU A 6 -15.91 14.53 -12.05
CA LEU A 6 -16.56 13.42 -12.77
C LEU A 6 -16.71 12.23 -11.81
N LYS A 7 -17.92 12.02 -11.28
CA LYS A 7 -18.37 10.77 -10.67
C LYS A 7 -18.98 9.91 -11.76
N THR A 8 -18.18 9.14 -12.49
CA THR A 8 -18.71 8.06 -13.34
C THR A 8 -18.34 6.74 -12.68
N PRO A 9 -19.31 5.95 -12.19
CA PRO A 9 -19.03 4.58 -11.79
C PRO A 9 -18.76 3.76 -13.05
N ILE A 10 -17.55 3.21 -13.17
CA ILE A 10 -17.23 2.28 -14.24
C ILE A 10 -17.89 0.94 -13.86
N ARG A 11 -18.98 0.57 -14.55
CA ARG A 11 -19.52 -0.79 -14.48
C ARG A 11 -18.68 -1.69 -15.36
N PHE A 12 -18.15 -2.77 -14.79
CA PHE A 12 -17.55 -3.87 -15.55
C PHE A 12 -18.50 -5.08 -15.55
N PRO A 13 -18.58 -5.83 -16.67
CA PRO A 13 -19.42 -7.03 -16.74
C PRO A 13 -18.88 -8.10 -15.80
N SER A 14 -19.79 -8.83 -15.16
CA SER A 14 -19.47 -9.95 -14.29
C SER A 14 -18.84 -11.10 -15.07
N ASP A 15 -18.06 -11.87 -14.31
CA ASP A 15 -17.68 -13.27 -14.53
C ASP A 15 -16.20 -13.46 -14.91
N SER A 16 -15.50 -14.15 -14.00
CA SER A 16 -14.09 -14.57 -14.00
C SER A 16 -13.02 -13.49 -13.75
N VAL A 17 -12.82 -13.22 -12.45
CA VAL A 17 -11.51 -12.97 -11.79
C VAL A 17 -10.45 -12.29 -12.67
N SER A 18 -10.44 -10.96 -12.62
CA SER A 18 -9.61 -10.02 -13.39
C SER A 18 -8.13 -9.98 -12.98
N HIS A 19 -7.46 -11.13 -12.84
CA HIS A 19 -6.04 -11.19 -12.47
C HIS A 19 -5.09 -11.10 -13.68
N GLN A 20 -5.53 -11.40 -14.90
CA GLN A 20 -4.64 -11.56 -16.07
C GLN A 20 -4.47 -10.31 -16.96
N VAL A 21 -5.26 -9.25 -16.79
CA VAL A 21 -5.34 -8.17 -17.79
C VAL A 21 -4.25 -7.08 -17.65
N TRP A 22 -3.60 -6.95 -16.48
CA TRP A 22 -2.88 -5.69 -16.16
C TRP A 22 -1.35 -5.80 -16.05
N VAL A 23 -0.78 -7.00 -16.14
CA VAL A 23 0.68 -7.25 -16.09
C VAL A 23 1.42 -6.67 -17.30
N THR A 24 0.74 -6.50 -18.44
CA THR A 24 1.33 -6.05 -19.70
C THR A 24 1.38 -4.53 -19.90
N GLN A 25 0.71 -3.73 -19.06
CA GLN A 25 0.61 -2.27 -19.26
C GLN A 25 1.73 -1.44 -18.59
N LEU A 26 2.53 -2.02 -17.70
CA LEU A 26 3.47 -1.28 -16.85
C LEU A 26 4.95 -1.37 -17.27
N ASN A 27 5.26 -2.00 -18.41
CA ASN A 27 6.60 -2.06 -19.01
C ASN A 27 7.72 -2.61 -18.10
N TYR A 28 7.39 -3.30 -16.99
CA TYR A 28 8.37 -4.00 -16.16
C TYR A 28 8.82 -5.30 -16.83
N CYS A 29 10.10 -5.65 -16.69
CA CYS A 29 10.60 -6.88 -17.29
C CYS A 29 9.98 -8.11 -16.59
N GLU A 30 9.60 -9.10 -17.39
CA GLU A 30 8.93 -10.32 -16.92
C GLU A 30 9.76 -11.05 -15.86
N GLY A 31 11.10 -10.94 -15.91
CA GLY A 31 12.02 -11.51 -14.93
C GLY A 31 11.99 -10.83 -13.55
N PHE A 32 11.67 -9.54 -13.47
CA PHE A 32 11.49 -8.81 -12.21
C PHE A 32 10.18 -9.22 -11.53
N LEU A 33 9.10 -9.34 -12.30
CA LEU A 33 7.78 -9.74 -11.80
C LEU A 33 7.72 -11.20 -11.34
N LYS A 34 8.40 -12.12 -12.04
CA LYS A 34 8.51 -13.53 -11.63
C LYS A 34 9.20 -13.73 -10.27
N ARG A 35 10.01 -12.77 -9.82
CA ARG A 35 10.67 -12.80 -8.51
C ARG A 35 9.81 -12.20 -7.38
N LEU A 36 8.75 -11.47 -7.71
CA LEU A 36 7.82 -10.84 -6.76
C LEU A 36 6.60 -11.72 -6.41
N TRP A 37 6.33 -12.76 -7.19
CA TRP A 37 5.18 -13.67 -7.02
C TRP A 37 5.13 -14.45 -5.69
N ALA A 38 6.19 -14.40 -4.89
CA ALA A 38 6.20 -15.00 -3.55
C ALA A 38 5.49 -14.12 -2.49
N VAL A 39 4.94 -12.96 -2.87
CA VAL A 39 4.53 -11.91 -1.92
C VAL A 39 3.09 -11.43 -2.19
N SER A 40 2.12 -12.12 -1.59
CA SER A 40 0.70 -11.74 -1.36
C SER A 40 -0.20 -11.41 -2.59
N PRO A 41 -1.47 -11.88 -2.65
CA PRO A 41 -2.39 -11.64 -3.78
C PRO A 41 -3.00 -10.23 -3.82
N VAL A 42 -2.53 -9.30 -2.97
CA VAL A 42 -3.09 -7.95 -2.88
C VAL A 42 -2.38 -7.02 -3.85
N PHE A 43 -3.16 -6.34 -4.70
CA PHE A 43 -2.67 -5.41 -5.71
C PHE A 43 -1.73 -4.36 -5.08
N PRO A 44 -0.50 -4.15 -5.59
CA PRO A 44 0.39 -3.14 -5.03
C PRO A 44 -0.20 -1.74 -5.22
N ALA A 45 -0.58 -1.07 -4.13
CA ALA A 45 -1.21 0.25 -4.17
C ALA A 45 -0.33 1.27 -4.91
N CYS A 46 1.00 1.10 -4.83
CA CYS A 46 1.98 1.92 -5.52
C CYS A 46 1.84 1.92 -7.05
N LEU A 47 1.20 0.92 -7.65
CA LEU A 47 1.02 0.83 -9.10
C LEU A 47 -0.15 1.68 -9.61
N SER A 48 -1.04 2.11 -8.72
CA SER A 48 -2.20 2.95 -9.04
C SER A 48 -2.00 4.43 -8.73
N THR A 49 -0.79 4.88 -8.38
CA THR A 49 -0.57 6.28 -7.95
C THR A 49 -0.56 7.24 -9.14
N PRO A 50 -1.57 8.14 -9.31
CA PRO A 50 -1.61 9.12 -10.38
C PRO A 50 -0.56 10.23 -10.27
N ARG A 51 0.01 10.44 -9.08
CA ARG A 51 1.11 11.40 -8.87
C ARG A 51 2.46 10.71 -9.09
N ASP A 52 3.33 11.36 -9.85
CA ASP A 52 4.75 10.99 -9.94
C ASP A 52 5.43 11.11 -8.56
N PRO A 53 5.96 10.00 -7.99
CA PRO A 53 6.58 10.01 -6.67
C PRO A 53 8.06 10.43 -6.71
N ALA A 54 8.62 10.87 -7.84
CA ALA A 54 10.01 11.31 -7.94
C ALA A 54 10.41 12.27 -6.80
N GLY A 55 11.49 11.94 -6.09
CA GLY A 55 12.02 12.72 -4.96
C GLY A 55 11.16 12.74 -3.69
N SER A 56 10.03 12.04 -3.66
CA SER A 56 9.10 12.07 -2.53
C SER A 56 9.60 11.24 -1.33
N ILE A 57 9.19 11.64 -0.13
CA ILE A 57 9.25 10.84 1.09
C ILE A 57 7.94 10.07 1.22
N VAL A 58 8.00 8.75 1.04
CA VAL A 58 6.83 7.87 1.01
C VAL A 58 6.76 7.02 2.28
N LEU A 59 5.57 6.91 2.87
CA LEU A 59 5.23 5.89 3.86
C LEU A 59 4.44 4.77 3.18
N ASP A 60 4.75 3.52 3.49
CA ASP A 60 3.86 2.39 3.28
C ASP A 60 3.48 1.80 4.65
N LEU A 61 2.19 1.90 4.99
CA LEU A 61 1.65 1.50 6.28
C LEU A 61 1.04 0.10 6.18
N GLY A 62 1.60 -0.87 6.92
CA GLY A 62 1.28 -2.28 6.76
C GLY A 62 2.05 -2.90 5.58
N CYS A 63 3.36 -2.64 5.50
CA CYS A 63 4.13 -2.93 4.30
C CYS A 63 4.39 -4.42 4.03
N SER A 64 4.06 -5.30 4.98
CA SER A 64 4.27 -6.74 4.89
C SER A 64 5.72 -7.04 4.46
N ALA A 65 5.92 -8.01 3.58
CA ALA A 65 7.22 -8.38 3.03
C ALA A 65 7.76 -7.40 1.96
N GLY A 66 7.17 -6.21 1.84
CA GLY A 66 7.82 -5.05 1.21
C GLY A 66 7.57 -4.86 -0.29
N THR A 67 6.56 -5.49 -0.89
CA THR A 67 6.29 -5.34 -2.34
C THR A 67 6.10 -3.88 -2.75
N ASP A 68 5.15 -3.18 -2.11
CA ASP A 68 4.86 -1.77 -2.39
C ASP A 68 6.06 -0.84 -2.19
N PRO A 69 6.81 -0.89 -1.08
CA PRO A 69 7.89 0.06 -0.83
C PRO A 69 9.11 -0.22 -1.70
N LEU A 70 9.37 -1.47 -2.08
CA LEU A 70 10.47 -1.81 -2.99
C LEU A 70 10.19 -1.30 -4.41
N ILE A 71 8.96 -1.48 -4.91
CA ILE A 71 8.56 -0.93 -6.22
C ILE A 71 8.61 0.61 -6.18
N THR A 72 8.07 1.19 -5.10
CA THR A 72 8.03 2.65 -4.91
C THR A 72 9.43 3.26 -4.86
N ALA A 73 10.39 2.59 -4.22
CA ALA A 73 11.75 3.07 -4.10
C ALA A 73 12.45 3.25 -5.45
N GLY A 74 12.13 2.38 -6.42
CA GLY A 74 12.57 2.55 -7.81
C GLY A 74 11.92 3.76 -8.49
N LYS A 75 10.62 4.01 -8.24
CA LYS A 75 9.89 5.14 -8.83
C LYS A 75 10.29 6.49 -8.23
N THR A 76 10.58 6.54 -6.93
CA THR A 76 10.99 7.78 -6.26
C THR A 76 12.39 8.23 -6.67
N GLY A 77 13.20 7.32 -7.22
CA GLY A 77 14.57 7.60 -7.62
C GLY A 77 15.53 7.86 -6.44
N PRO A 78 16.80 8.22 -6.73
CA PRO A 78 17.87 8.28 -5.73
C PRO A 78 17.71 9.41 -4.71
N THR A 79 16.90 10.44 -5.01
CA THR A 79 16.64 11.56 -4.10
C THR A 79 15.42 11.32 -3.20
N GLY A 80 14.59 10.34 -3.53
CA GLY A 80 13.43 9.97 -2.72
C GLY A 80 13.76 8.98 -1.62
N ARG A 81 12.82 8.82 -0.69
CA ARG A 81 12.95 7.92 0.46
C ARG A 81 11.65 7.16 0.67
N VAL A 82 11.73 5.87 0.96
CA VAL A 82 10.57 5.04 1.25
C VAL A 82 10.70 4.41 2.62
N HIS A 83 9.65 4.53 3.41
CA HIS A 83 9.54 3.99 4.75
C HIS A 83 8.44 2.93 4.78
N GLY A 84 8.81 1.66 4.94
CA GLY A 84 7.85 0.58 5.20
C GLY A 84 7.69 0.37 6.70
N VAL A 85 6.43 0.32 7.16
CA VAL A 85 6.07 0.04 8.55
C VAL A 85 5.19 -1.20 8.63
N ASP A 86 5.51 -2.11 9.52
CA ASP A 86 4.70 -3.31 9.81
C ASP A 86 4.93 -3.74 11.27
N PHE A 87 3.95 -4.39 11.91
CA PHE A 87 4.12 -4.91 13.27
C PHE A 87 4.83 -6.28 13.27
N SER A 88 4.83 -7.00 12.15
CA SER A 88 5.41 -8.34 12.03
C SER A 88 6.90 -8.27 11.74
N LEU A 89 7.72 -8.57 12.75
CA LEU A 89 9.18 -8.71 12.62
C LEU A 89 9.58 -9.71 11.52
N SER A 90 8.80 -10.78 11.34
CA SER A 90 9.02 -11.78 10.29
C SER A 90 8.87 -11.17 8.90
N MET A 91 7.78 -10.42 8.67
CA MET A 91 7.55 -9.72 7.40
C MET A 91 8.64 -8.66 7.13
N LEU A 92 9.02 -7.88 8.14
CA LEU A 92 10.11 -6.91 8.01
C LEU A 92 11.45 -7.56 7.68
N SER A 93 11.71 -8.77 8.18
CA SER A 93 12.91 -9.55 7.82
C SER A 93 12.91 -9.87 6.31
N HIS A 94 11.78 -10.35 5.78
CA HIS A 94 11.62 -10.60 4.34
C HIS A 94 11.78 -9.32 3.51
N ALA A 95 11.18 -8.21 3.94
CA ALA A 95 11.27 -6.93 3.25
C ALA A 95 12.71 -6.41 3.16
N ARG A 96 13.46 -6.50 4.27
CA ARG A 96 14.89 -6.13 4.33
C ARG A 96 15.74 -7.02 3.44
N ALA A 97 15.49 -8.33 3.42
CA ALA A 97 16.18 -9.26 2.54
C ALA A 97 15.89 -8.96 1.06
N GLY A 98 14.64 -8.61 0.73
CA GLY A 98 14.23 -8.17 -0.61
C GLY A 98 14.96 -6.90 -1.05
N ALA A 99 15.06 -5.90 -0.18
CA ALA A 99 15.80 -4.67 -0.45
C ALA A 99 17.29 -4.92 -0.71
N ALA A 100 17.93 -5.72 0.15
CA ALA A 100 19.34 -6.08 0.00
C ALA A 100 19.60 -6.83 -1.33
N THR A 101 18.73 -7.79 -1.67
CA THR A 101 18.83 -8.55 -2.92
C THR A 101 18.64 -7.67 -4.15
N ALA A 102 17.78 -6.66 -4.06
CA ALA A 102 17.50 -5.73 -5.16
C ALA A 102 18.50 -4.56 -5.24
N GLY A 103 19.44 -4.43 -4.30
CA GLY A 103 20.35 -3.28 -4.22
C GLY A 103 19.62 -1.96 -3.93
N ILE A 104 18.46 -2.03 -3.27
CA ILE A 104 17.65 -0.86 -2.94
C ILE A 104 18.11 -0.29 -1.60
N GLU A 105 18.69 0.90 -1.61
CA GLU A 105 19.20 1.56 -0.40
C GLU A 105 18.24 2.58 0.20
N ASN A 106 17.35 3.15 -0.63
CA ASN A 106 16.43 4.23 -0.26
C ASN A 106 15.09 3.74 0.31
N ALA A 107 14.89 2.42 0.48
CA ALA A 107 13.79 1.82 1.24
C ALA A 107 14.27 1.37 2.62
N LYS A 108 13.59 1.81 3.70
CA LYS A 108 13.90 1.45 5.09
C LYS A 108 12.66 0.89 5.79
N PHE A 109 12.86 -0.17 6.57
CA PHE A 109 11.78 -0.94 7.19
C PHE A 109 11.85 -0.87 8.72
N ARG A 110 10.77 -0.43 9.35
CA ARG A 110 10.67 -0.23 10.81
C ARG A 110 9.48 -0.99 11.38
N GLU A 111 9.69 -1.54 12.57
CA GLU A 111 8.61 -2.11 13.37
C GLU A 111 7.80 -0.98 14.00
N ALA A 112 6.49 -0.97 13.78
CA ALA A 112 5.55 -0.14 14.51
C ALA A 112 4.11 -0.63 14.29
N GLU A 113 3.22 -0.23 15.19
CA GLU A 113 1.79 -0.36 14.99
C GLU A 113 1.27 0.75 14.07
N GLY A 114 0.20 0.47 13.32
CA GLY A 114 -0.36 1.43 12.37
C GLY A 114 -0.91 2.70 13.03
N GLN A 115 -1.29 2.60 14.30
CA GLN A 115 -1.83 3.67 15.13
C GLN A 115 -0.74 4.57 15.76
N SER A 116 0.54 4.18 15.69
CA SER A 116 1.64 4.89 16.35
C SER A 116 2.95 4.68 15.61
N ILE A 117 3.18 5.45 14.56
CA ILE A 117 4.38 5.36 13.71
C ILE A 117 5.51 6.25 14.25
N PRO A 118 6.78 5.79 14.21
CA PRO A 118 7.93 6.48 14.81
C PRO A 118 8.47 7.58 13.87
N PHE A 119 7.62 8.53 13.51
CA PHE A 119 7.91 9.65 12.61
C PHE A 119 7.26 10.93 13.08
N SER A 120 7.91 12.06 12.80
CA SER A 120 7.39 13.39 13.12
C SER A 120 6.17 13.76 12.27
N ASP A 121 5.40 14.72 12.75
CA ASP A 121 4.25 15.27 12.03
C ASP A 121 4.68 15.84 10.68
N GLY A 122 3.80 15.72 9.68
CA GLY A 122 4.01 16.32 8.36
C GLY A 122 5.27 15.83 7.63
N THR A 123 5.69 14.59 7.88
CA THR A 123 6.91 14.00 7.27
C THR A 123 6.68 13.57 5.83
N PHE A 124 5.50 13.00 5.51
CA PHE A 124 5.31 12.24 4.27
C PHE A 124 4.65 13.06 3.16
N ASP A 125 5.20 12.92 1.95
CA ASP A 125 4.64 13.43 0.70
C ASP A 125 3.49 12.54 0.18
N VAL A 126 3.67 11.24 0.35
CA VAL A 126 2.80 10.18 -0.14
C VAL A 126 2.70 9.13 0.96
N VAL A 127 1.48 8.65 1.19
CA VAL A 127 1.23 7.50 2.04
C VAL A 127 0.53 6.44 1.19
N LEU A 128 1.01 5.21 1.28
CA LEU A 128 0.36 4.01 0.76
C LEU A 128 -0.21 3.23 1.95
N VAL A 129 -1.44 2.75 1.80
CA VAL A 129 -2.12 1.90 2.79
C VAL A 129 -2.88 0.82 2.05
N ASN A 130 -2.68 -0.44 2.43
CA ASN A 130 -3.29 -1.55 1.72
C ASN A 130 -3.73 -2.68 2.66
N GLY A 131 -5.04 -2.93 2.72
CA GLY A 131 -5.60 -4.10 3.40
C GLY A 131 -5.52 -4.08 4.94
N ILE A 132 -5.35 -2.91 5.57
CA ILE A 132 -5.21 -2.80 7.03
C ILE A 132 -6.33 -2.01 7.72
N PHE A 133 -7.16 -1.26 6.99
CA PHE A 133 -8.24 -0.49 7.59
C PHE A 133 -9.36 -1.35 8.15
N ASN A 134 -9.50 -2.61 7.72
CA ASN A 134 -10.46 -3.53 8.30
C ASN A 134 -10.09 -4.03 9.71
N LEU A 135 -8.90 -3.69 10.22
CA LEU A 135 -8.41 -4.12 11.54
C LEU A 135 -8.64 -3.09 12.64
N ASN A 136 -8.50 -1.78 12.36
CA ASN A 136 -8.78 -0.72 13.32
C ASN A 136 -8.85 0.66 12.63
N ARG A 137 -10.01 1.31 12.62
CA ARG A 137 -10.28 2.41 11.67
C ARG A 137 -9.82 3.77 12.16
N HIS A 138 -10.25 4.15 13.36
CA HIS A 138 -10.20 5.55 13.79
C HIS A 138 -8.78 6.05 14.08
N ASP A 139 -8.03 5.32 14.91
CA ASP A 139 -6.68 5.74 15.34
C ASP A 139 -5.68 5.79 14.18
N ILE A 140 -5.83 4.87 13.20
CA ILE A 140 -4.99 4.87 12.00
C ILE A 140 -5.25 6.14 11.17
N PHE A 141 -6.50 6.59 11.01
CA PHE A 141 -6.77 7.81 10.25
C PHE A 141 -6.17 9.05 10.92
N GLU A 142 -6.22 9.15 12.24
CA GLU A 142 -5.58 10.25 12.98
C GLU A 142 -4.06 10.23 12.79
N GLU A 143 -3.44 9.06 12.89
CA GLU A 143 -2.00 8.91 12.73
C GLU A 143 -1.53 9.21 11.30
N LEU A 144 -2.32 8.81 10.29
CA LEU A 144 -2.09 9.18 8.90
C LEU A 144 -2.22 10.68 8.67
N ALA A 145 -3.24 11.31 9.25
CA ALA A 145 -3.45 12.75 9.16
C ALA A 145 -2.33 13.54 9.83
N ARG A 146 -1.79 13.04 10.95
CA ARG A 146 -0.62 13.61 11.63
C ARG A 146 0.65 13.47 10.79
N GLY A 147 0.92 12.29 10.27
CA GLY A 147 2.16 11.98 9.55
C GLY A 147 2.28 12.63 8.18
N ILE A 148 1.16 12.90 7.51
CA ILE A 148 1.17 13.47 6.16
C ILE A 148 1.36 14.99 6.16
N ARG A 149 2.22 15.50 5.27
CA ARG A 149 2.46 16.95 5.16
C ARG A 149 1.28 17.66 4.50
N PRO A 150 1.11 18.98 4.72
CA PRO A 150 0.15 19.77 3.94
C PRO A 150 0.38 19.61 2.42
N GLY A 151 -0.68 19.21 1.70
CA GLY A 151 -0.61 18.93 0.26
C GLY A 151 -0.06 17.55 -0.11
N GLY A 152 0.24 16.69 0.87
CA GLY A 152 0.52 15.28 0.64
C GLY A 152 -0.73 14.50 0.21
N VAL A 153 -0.52 13.29 -0.29
CA VAL A 153 -1.59 12.41 -0.77
C VAL A 153 -1.56 11.03 -0.10
N VAL A 154 -2.73 10.51 0.24
CA VAL A 154 -2.89 9.11 0.71
C VAL A 154 -3.50 8.30 -0.42
N TYR A 155 -2.90 7.15 -0.72
CA TYR A 155 -3.46 6.14 -1.61
C TYR A 155 -3.82 4.92 -0.78
N CYS A 156 -5.06 4.47 -0.93
CA CYS A 156 -5.62 3.38 -0.16
C CYS A 156 -6.20 2.31 -1.10
N GLY A 157 -5.85 1.05 -0.86
CA GLY A 157 -6.49 -0.12 -1.44
C GLY A 157 -7.17 -0.93 -0.33
N GLU A 158 -8.47 -1.16 -0.43
CA GLU A 158 -9.22 -1.95 0.54
C GLU A 158 -10.27 -2.82 -0.12
N ILE A 159 -10.53 -3.97 0.51
CA ILE A 159 -11.71 -4.78 0.21
C ILE A 159 -12.86 -4.19 1.02
N VAL A 160 -13.86 -3.69 0.30
CA VAL A 160 -15.10 -3.16 0.88
C VAL A 160 -16.27 -4.06 0.50
N LEU A 161 -17.19 -4.25 1.45
CA LEU A 161 -18.42 -4.97 1.17
C LEU A 161 -19.29 -4.12 0.24
N ASN A 162 -19.87 -4.76 -0.78
CA ASN A 162 -20.82 -4.11 -1.68
C ASN A 162 -22.18 -3.88 -1.00
N GLU A 163 -22.54 -4.74 -0.04
CA GLU A 163 -23.77 -4.69 0.74
C GLU A 163 -23.46 -4.98 2.21
N SER A 164 -24.32 -4.51 3.11
CA SER A 164 -24.15 -4.78 4.54
C SER A 164 -24.31 -6.27 4.83
N MET A 165 -23.32 -6.84 5.52
CA MET A 165 -23.37 -8.19 6.04
C MET A 165 -24.08 -8.22 7.39
N ASP A 166 -24.93 -9.22 7.61
CA ASP A 166 -25.61 -9.38 8.89
C ASP A 166 -24.63 -9.81 10.00
N ASP A 167 -25.09 -9.76 11.25
CA ASP A 167 -24.23 -10.04 12.41
C ASP A 167 -23.79 -11.52 12.49
N GLU A 168 -24.58 -12.44 11.91
CA GLU A 168 -24.34 -13.87 11.94
C GLU A 168 -23.26 -14.26 10.90
N GLU A 169 -23.37 -13.73 9.69
CA GLU A 169 -22.34 -13.83 8.65
C GLU A 169 -21.02 -13.19 9.08
N ARG A 170 -21.07 -12.04 9.77
CA ARG A 170 -19.89 -11.35 10.28
C ARG A 170 -19.17 -12.16 11.36
N ALA A 171 -19.91 -12.82 12.24
CA ALA A 171 -19.34 -13.68 13.27
C ALA A 171 -18.62 -14.91 12.67
N GLY A 172 -19.11 -15.43 11.54
CA GLY A 172 -18.51 -16.57 10.82
C GLY A 172 -17.19 -16.28 10.12
N LEU A 173 -16.89 -15.01 9.80
CA LEU A 173 -15.66 -14.57 9.13
C LEU A 173 -14.54 -14.13 10.08
N SER A 174 -14.74 -14.28 11.39
CA SER A 174 -13.79 -13.89 12.44
C SER A 174 -12.43 -14.61 12.40
N ASN A 175 -12.21 -15.50 11.43
CA ASN A 175 -11.05 -16.38 11.26
C ASN A 175 -10.05 -15.92 10.17
N TRP A 176 -10.11 -14.68 9.68
CA TRP A 176 -9.11 -14.20 8.69
C TRP A 176 -7.66 -14.14 9.23
N PHE A 177 -7.48 -14.19 10.55
CA PHE A 177 -6.16 -14.15 11.21
C PHE A 177 -5.99 -15.17 12.35
N SER A 178 -6.81 -16.23 12.42
CA SER A 178 -6.60 -17.34 13.36
C SER A 178 -5.59 -18.35 12.82
#